data_AF-A0A820KHL2-F1
#
_entry.id   AF-A0A820KHL2-F1
#
_cell.length_a   1.000
_cell.length_b   1.000
_cell.length_c   1.000
_cell.angle_alpha   90.00
_cell.angle_beta   90.00
_cell.angle_gamma   90.00
#
_symmetry.space_group_name_H-M   'P 1'
#
loop_
_entity.id
_entity.type
_entity.pdbx_description
1 polymer ?
#
loop_
_entity_poly.entity_id
_entity_poly.type
_entity_poly.pdbx_seq_one_letter_code
_entity_poly.pdbx_strand_id
1 'polypeptide(L)'
;HSIPQHLPSFIALFEINHLPPSDSSLMGKIKLLFSLLFRLGNIIFSWGSMFDELKSAIQMNLFTWPVSALCINLQDEFPGWYRRALPPCEACGSIQSSNKAISSKSRCICTSNFPYVKSTDKWSLQNAIRYTINGFLDKSATKKNWSIMLDPNYSPL
;
A
#
# COMPACT_ATOMS: atom_id res chain seq x y z
N HIS A 1 19.96 -2.85 1.70
CA HIS A 1 19.41 -3.73 0.64
C HIS A 1 18.66 -2.87 -0.37
N SER A 2 19.23 -2.69 -1.55
CA SER A 2 18.64 -1.94 -2.67
C SER A 2 17.64 -2.82 -3.41
N ILE A 3 16.49 -2.25 -3.78
CA ILE A 3 15.47 -2.90 -4.60
C ILE A 3 16.09 -3.20 -5.98
N PRO A 4 16.01 -4.43 -6.51
CA PRO A 4 16.59 -4.77 -7.82
C PRO A 4 15.95 -3.95 -8.95
N GLN A 5 16.77 -3.42 -9.86
CA GLN A 5 16.30 -2.51 -10.92
C GLN A 5 15.43 -3.17 -12.00
N HIS A 6 15.52 -4.48 -12.23
CA HIS A 6 14.78 -5.14 -13.33
C HIS A 6 14.43 -6.60 -13.05
N LEU A 7 13.49 -6.84 -12.13
CA LEU A 7 12.66 -8.05 -12.20
C LEU A 7 11.35 -7.71 -12.92
N PRO A 8 10.80 -8.60 -13.77
CA PRO A 8 9.47 -8.39 -14.32
C PRO A 8 8.48 -8.30 -13.16
N SER A 9 8.02 -7.09 -12.90
CA SER A 9 7.05 -6.79 -11.85
C SER A 9 5.66 -6.86 -12.48
N PHE A 10 4.89 -7.86 -12.07
CA PHE A 10 3.50 -8.00 -12.48
C PHE A 10 2.62 -7.33 -11.45
N ILE A 11 1.88 -6.30 -11.88
CA ILE A 11 0.82 -5.71 -11.06
C ILE A 11 -0.47 -6.46 -11.41
N ALA A 12 -1.04 -7.14 -10.43
CA ALA A 12 -2.33 -7.81 -10.58
C ALA A 12 -3.35 -7.14 -9.66
N LEU A 13 -4.50 -6.78 -10.22
CA LEU A 13 -5.65 -6.28 -9.47
C LEU A 13 -6.72 -7.36 -9.44
N PHE A 14 -7.10 -7.78 -8.23
CA PHE A 14 -8.13 -8.79 -8.02
C PHE A 14 -9.39 -8.13 -7.46
N GLU A 15 -10.50 -8.29 -8.17
CA GLU A 15 -11.83 -7.97 -7.68
C GLU A 15 -12.66 -9.25 -7.64
N ILE A 16 -12.99 -9.73 -6.44
CA ILE A 16 -13.74 -10.98 -6.23
C ILE A 16 -15.20 -10.61 -5.94
N ASN A 17 -16.04 -10.61 -6.97
CA ASN A 17 -17.47 -10.30 -6.83
C ASN A 17 -18.34 -11.55 -6.72
N HIS A 18 -18.07 -12.57 -7.54
CA HIS A 18 -18.76 -13.85 -7.50
C HIS A 18 -17.74 -14.96 -7.79
N LEU A 19 -17.68 -15.96 -6.91
CA LEU A 19 -16.89 -17.16 -7.16
C LEU A 19 -17.75 -18.21 -7.88
N PRO A 20 -17.16 -19.03 -8.76
CA PRO A 20 -17.85 -20.16 -9.35
C PRO A 20 -18.13 -21.24 -8.29
N PRO A 21 -18.97 -22.25 -8.61
CA PRO A 21 -19.20 -23.40 -7.73
C PRO A 21 -17.90 -24.09 -7.30
N SER A 22 -17.87 -24.61 -6.08
CA SER A 22 -16.65 -25.15 -5.44
C SER A 22 -16.06 -26.36 -6.16
N ASP A 23 -16.90 -27.13 -6.85
CA ASP A 23 -16.60 -28.32 -7.64
C ASP A 23 -16.25 -28.00 -9.11
N SER A 24 -16.38 -26.74 -9.53
CA SER A 24 -16.08 -26.34 -10.90
C SER A 24 -14.57 -26.39 -11.21
N SER A 25 -14.25 -26.74 -12.46
CA SER A 25 -12.87 -26.69 -12.97
C SER A 25 -12.27 -25.27 -12.89
N LEU A 26 -13.11 -24.24 -13.05
CA LEU A 26 -12.71 -22.85 -12.92
C LEU A 26 -12.29 -22.52 -11.47
N MET A 27 -13.04 -22.99 -10.47
CA MET A 27 -12.63 -22.86 -9.06
C MET A 27 -11.26 -23.51 -8.82
N GLY A 28 -11.03 -24.71 -9.37
CA GLY A 28 -9.74 -25.39 -9.30
C GLY A 28 -8.58 -24.54 -9.85
N LYS A 29 -8.79 -23.89 -11.01
CA LYS A 29 -7.80 -22.96 -11.60
C LYS A 29 -7.58 -21.71 -10.75
N ILE A 30 -8.63 -21.15 -10.16
CA ILE A 30 -8.53 -19.99 -9.27
C ILE A 30 -7.70 -20.35 -8.03
N LYS A 31 -7.97 -21.49 -7.40
CA LYS A 31 -7.17 -21.98 -6.25
C LYS A 31 -5.70 -22.21 -6.61
N LEU A 32 -5.44 -22.77 -7.79
CA LEU A 32 -4.08 -22.95 -8.31
C LEU A 32 -3.37 -21.60 -8.54
N LEU A 33 -4.07 -20.60 -9.04
CA LEU A 33 -3.51 -19.26 -9.19
C LEU A 33 -3.08 -18.69 -7.82
N PHE A 34 -3.96 -18.77 -6.81
CA PHE A 34 -3.62 -18.30 -5.47
C PHE A 34 -2.44 -19.08 -4.86
N SER A 35 -2.35 -20.40 -5.05
CA SER A 35 -1.21 -21.17 -4.55
C SER A 35 0.11 -20.79 -5.23
N LEU A 36 0.07 -20.46 -6.53
CA LEU A 36 1.24 -19.97 -7.26
C LEU A 36 1.66 -18.57 -6.84
N LEU A 37 0.71 -17.68 -6.55
CA LEU A 37 1.00 -16.33 -6.06
C LEU A 37 1.62 -16.38 -4.65
N PHE A 38 1.08 -17.22 -3.78
CA PHE A 38 1.45 -17.30 -2.36
C PHE A 38 2.53 -18.33 -2.02
N ARG A 39 3.22 -18.86 -3.03
CA ARG A 39 4.32 -19.82 -2.84
C ARG A 39 5.54 -19.18 -2.18
N LEU A 40 6.35 -20.02 -1.55
CA LEU A 40 7.64 -19.65 -1.00
C LEU A 40 8.55 -19.04 -2.09
N GLY A 41 9.27 -17.99 -1.73
CA GLY A 41 10.19 -17.27 -2.63
C GLY A 41 9.54 -16.12 -3.39
N ASN A 42 8.21 -16.04 -3.43
CA ASN A 42 7.54 -14.83 -3.92
C ASN A 42 7.54 -13.75 -2.83
N ILE A 43 7.63 -12.49 -3.25
CA ILE A 43 7.45 -11.31 -2.41
C ILE A 43 6.20 -10.59 -2.89
N ILE A 44 5.29 -10.30 -1.97
CA ILE A 44 4.03 -9.65 -2.28
C ILE A 44 3.93 -8.35 -1.49
N PHE A 45 3.69 -7.28 -2.21
CA PHE A 45 3.50 -5.95 -1.63
C PHE A 45 2.01 -5.64 -1.54
N SER A 46 1.53 -5.28 -0.36
CA SER A 46 0.17 -4.79 -0.13
C SER A 46 0.20 -3.38 0.40
N TRP A 47 -0.88 -2.63 0.17
CA TRP A 47 -1.13 -1.37 0.87
C TRP A 47 -2.16 -1.60 1.96
N GLY A 48 -1.70 -1.81 3.20
CA GLY A 48 -2.53 -2.25 4.32
C GLY A 48 -2.31 -3.73 4.64
N SER A 49 -3.06 -4.20 5.65
CA SER A 49 -3.01 -5.57 6.15
C SER A 49 -3.55 -6.54 5.10
N MET A 50 -2.67 -7.38 4.55
CA MET A 50 -3.07 -8.38 3.56
C MET A 50 -4.05 -9.41 4.11
N PHE A 51 -3.93 -9.74 5.40
CA PHE A 51 -4.88 -10.64 6.06
C PHE A 51 -6.30 -10.06 6.04
N ASP A 52 -6.45 -8.77 6.35
CA ASP A 52 -7.76 -8.12 6.39
C ASP A 52 -8.35 -7.98 4.99
N GLU A 53 -7.55 -7.57 4.00
CA GLU A 53 -7.97 -7.44 2.60
C GLU A 53 -8.41 -8.77 1.99
N LEU A 54 -7.75 -9.87 2.35
CA LEU A 54 -8.03 -11.20 1.79
C LEU A 54 -8.88 -12.09 2.71
N LYS A 55 -9.42 -11.55 3.79
CA LYS A 55 -10.21 -12.33 4.77
C LYS A 55 -11.33 -13.12 4.12
N SER A 56 -12.06 -12.51 3.18
CA SER A 56 -13.12 -13.20 2.45
C SER A 56 -12.60 -14.34 1.58
N ALA A 57 -11.44 -14.16 0.91
CA ALA A 57 -10.82 -15.21 0.10
C ALA A 57 -10.38 -16.41 0.96
N ILE A 58 -9.90 -16.15 2.19
CA ILE A 58 -9.58 -17.19 3.18
C ILE A 58 -10.85 -17.92 3.61
N GLN A 59 -11.91 -17.19 3.95
CA GLN A 59 -13.20 -17.79 4.34
C GLN A 59 -13.83 -18.64 3.22
N MET A 60 -13.59 -18.28 1.97
CA MET A 60 -14.03 -19.03 0.78
C MET A 60 -13.11 -20.22 0.44
N ASN A 61 -12.09 -20.51 1.27
CA ASN A 61 -11.12 -21.58 1.07
C ASN A 61 -10.40 -21.49 -0.29
N LEU A 62 -10.10 -20.27 -0.76
CA LEU A 62 -9.29 -20.08 -1.98
C LEU A 62 -7.82 -20.43 -1.73
N PHE A 63 -7.35 -20.19 -0.51
CA PHE A 63 -6.04 -20.56 -0.01
C PHE A 63 -6.06 -20.58 1.53
N THR A 64 -4.97 -21.00 2.15
CA THR A 64 -4.83 -21.06 3.61
C THR A 64 -3.89 -19.97 4.10
N TRP A 65 -4.23 -19.35 5.23
CA TRP A 65 -3.38 -18.39 5.93
C TRP A 65 -2.76 -19.05 7.18
N PRO A 66 -1.50 -18.76 7.56
CA PRO A 66 -0.55 -17.87 6.88
C PRO A 66 -0.05 -18.43 5.54
N VAL A 67 0.26 -17.54 4.61
CA VAL A 67 0.84 -17.89 3.31
C VAL A 67 2.37 -18.06 3.42
N SER A 68 2.97 -18.78 2.47
CA SER A 68 4.43 -19.01 2.45
C SER A 68 5.22 -17.89 1.76
N ALA A 69 4.54 -17.05 0.97
CA ALA A 69 5.16 -15.85 0.39
C ALA A 69 5.53 -14.83 1.47
N LEU A 70 6.57 -14.05 1.22
CA LEU A 70 6.90 -12.89 2.06
C LEU A 70 5.93 -11.75 1.74
N CYS A 71 5.11 -11.39 2.71
CA CYS A 71 4.15 -10.30 2.57
C CYS A 71 4.68 -9.02 3.23
N ILE A 72 4.79 -7.94 2.46
CA ILE A 72 5.27 -6.64 2.92
C ILE A 72 4.13 -5.64 2.83
N ASN A 73 3.77 -5.05 3.97
CA ASN A 73 2.82 -3.95 4.02
C ASN A 73 3.55 -2.63 3.72
N LEU A 74 3.39 -2.11 2.50
CA LEU A 74 3.99 -0.85 2.09
C LEU A 74 3.49 0.35 2.90
N GLN A 75 2.29 0.28 3.49
CA GLN A 75 1.76 1.38 4.30
C GLN A 75 2.61 1.64 5.54
N ASP A 76 3.24 0.61 6.10
CA ASP A 76 4.11 0.73 7.29
C ASP A 76 5.50 1.27 6.91
N GLU A 77 5.97 0.96 5.70
CA GLU A 77 7.26 1.42 5.16
C GLU A 77 7.21 2.85 4.58
N PHE A 78 6.02 3.27 4.11
CA PHE A 78 5.85 4.50 3.38
C PHE A 78 6.26 5.77 4.16
N PRO A 79 5.94 5.94 5.46
CA PRO A 79 6.39 7.11 6.21
C PRO A 79 7.92 7.23 6.26
N GLY A 80 8.62 6.09 6.34
CA GLY A 80 10.08 6.05 6.32
C GLY A 80 10.65 6.44 4.96
N TRP A 81 10.07 5.91 3.88
CA TRP A 81 10.40 6.32 2.52
C TRP A 81 10.13 7.81 2.28
N TYR A 82 8.94 8.29 2.67
CA TYR A 82 8.50 9.67 2.49
C TYR A 82 9.49 10.66 3.10
N ARG A 83 9.91 10.44 4.36
CA ARG A 83 10.90 11.31 5.02
C ARG A 83 12.25 11.36 4.30
N ARG A 84 12.65 10.28 3.62
CA ARG A 84 13.90 10.23 2.83
C ARG A 84 13.75 10.87 1.46
N ALA A 85 12.56 10.81 0.89
CA ALA A 85 12.25 11.38 -0.43
C ALA A 85 12.04 12.91 -0.38
N LEU A 86 11.79 13.48 0.82
CA LEU A 86 11.65 14.92 0.98
C LEU A 86 12.93 15.65 0.56
N PRO A 87 12.83 16.70 -0.28
CA PRO A 87 13.97 17.54 -0.58
C PRO A 87 14.48 18.21 0.71
N PRO A 88 15.79 18.39 0.86
CA PRO A 88 16.33 19.12 2.01
C PRO A 88 15.74 20.54 2.01
N CYS A 89 15.15 20.99 3.13
CA CYS A 89 14.78 22.39 3.22
C CYS A 89 16.06 23.22 3.38
N GLU A 90 16.38 24.03 2.39
CA GLU A 90 17.55 24.92 2.40
C GLU A 90 17.56 25.85 3.62
N ALA A 91 16.37 26.30 4.06
CA ALA A 91 16.21 27.14 5.25
C ALA A 91 16.48 26.43 6.58
N CYS A 92 16.47 25.09 6.61
CA CYS A 92 16.57 24.29 7.84
C CYS A 92 17.84 23.44 7.91
N GLY A 93 18.74 23.56 6.93
CA GLY A 93 19.95 22.76 6.82
C GLY A 93 19.65 21.31 6.43
N SER A 94 20.54 20.69 5.66
CA SER A 94 20.40 19.30 5.23
C SER A 94 20.17 18.39 6.44
N ILE A 95 19.04 17.66 6.46
CA ILE A 95 18.78 16.61 7.44
C ILE A 95 19.76 15.47 7.13
N GLN A 96 20.99 15.57 7.64
CA GLN A 96 21.89 14.43 7.64
C GLN A 96 21.40 13.41 8.66
N SER A 97 20.99 12.26 8.11
CA SER A 97 21.06 10.92 8.70
C SER A 97 21.90 10.83 9.98
N SER A 98 21.26 10.70 11.14
CA SER A 98 21.75 9.85 12.22
C SER A 98 20.67 9.68 13.28
N ASN A 99 20.68 8.51 13.91
CA ASN A 99 19.74 7.98 14.89
C ASN A 99 19.63 8.79 16.20
N LYS A 100 19.42 10.11 16.14
CA LYS A 100 19.13 10.94 17.31
C LYS A 100 17.62 11.10 17.42
N ALA A 101 17.08 10.57 18.52
CA ALA A 101 15.74 10.88 18.99
C ALA A 101 15.54 12.41 18.91
N ILE A 102 14.67 12.84 18.01
CA ILE A 102 14.35 14.25 17.81
C ILE A 102 13.59 14.69 19.06
N SER A 103 14.30 15.36 19.97
CA SER A 103 13.65 16.18 21.00
C SER A 103 12.72 17.16 20.29
N SER A 104 11.51 17.26 20.80
CA SER A 104 10.36 18.06 20.35
C SER A 104 10.60 19.57 20.30
N LYS A 105 11.64 20.05 19.61
CA LYS A 105 11.86 21.49 19.40
C LYS A 105 12.04 21.82 17.93
N SER A 106 11.13 22.69 17.48
CA SER A 106 10.97 23.34 16.18
C SER A 106 10.87 22.41 14.98
N ARG A 107 9.63 22.00 14.64
CA ARG A 107 9.29 21.67 13.26
C ARG A 107 9.58 22.90 12.42
N CYS A 108 10.56 22.79 11.55
CA CYS A 108 10.86 23.74 10.50
C CYS A 108 9.56 24.16 9.76
N ILE A 109 9.35 25.46 9.50
CA ILE A 109 8.11 25.97 8.86
C ILE A 109 7.93 25.36 7.46
N CYS A 110 9.00 24.91 6.78
CA CYS A 110 8.89 24.16 5.53
C CYS A 110 8.14 22.81 5.69
N THR A 111 7.88 22.37 6.93
CA THR A 111 7.29 21.07 7.26
C THR A 111 5.88 21.16 7.87
N SER A 112 5.35 22.37 8.06
CA SER A 112 4.08 22.58 8.76
C SER A 112 2.83 22.24 7.92
N ASN A 113 2.96 22.13 6.59
CA ASN A 113 1.86 21.76 5.69
C ASN A 113 1.93 20.31 5.20
N PHE A 114 2.70 19.44 5.87
CA PHE A 114 2.67 18.04 5.52
C PHE A 114 1.35 17.42 5.98
N PRO A 115 0.61 16.70 5.11
CA PRO A 115 -0.71 16.15 5.48
C PRO A 115 -0.64 15.09 6.58
N TYR A 116 0.55 14.57 6.90
CA TYR A 116 0.77 13.51 7.89
C TYR A 116 1.93 13.86 8.80
N VAL A 117 1.61 14.64 9.83
CA VAL A 117 2.57 15.30 10.72
C VAL A 117 3.01 14.38 11.88
N LYS A 118 2.20 13.37 12.23
CA LYS A 118 2.51 12.40 13.29
C LYS A 118 3.01 11.09 12.69
N SER A 119 4.02 10.49 13.32
CA SER A 119 4.58 9.20 12.90
C SER A 119 3.60 8.04 12.98
N THR A 120 2.48 8.21 13.68
CA THR A 120 1.40 7.24 13.85
C THR A 120 0.37 7.29 12.74
N ASP A 121 0.36 8.35 11.94
CA ASP A 121 -0.68 8.53 10.92
C ASP A 121 -0.39 7.62 9.73
N LYS A 122 -1.35 6.76 9.39
CA LYS A 122 -1.25 5.87 8.24
C LYS A 122 -1.68 6.61 6.97
N TRP A 123 -0.85 6.54 5.94
CA TRP A 123 -1.17 7.11 4.64
C TRP A 123 -2.26 6.28 3.95
N SER A 124 -3.28 6.95 3.42
CA SER A 124 -4.18 6.30 2.47
C SER A 124 -3.42 6.01 1.16
N LEU A 125 -3.79 4.94 0.46
CA LEU A 125 -3.16 4.59 -0.82
C LEU A 125 -3.25 5.75 -1.82
N GLN A 126 -4.39 6.43 -1.84
CA GLN A 126 -4.65 7.52 -2.77
C GLN A 126 -3.79 8.75 -2.47
N ASN A 127 -3.58 9.09 -1.20
CA ASN A 127 -2.67 10.17 -0.84
C ASN A 127 -1.22 9.82 -1.15
N ALA A 128 -0.83 8.56 -0.95
CA ALA A 128 0.51 8.10 -1.33
C ALA A 128 0.76 8.19 -2.84
N ILE A 129 -0.22 7.79 -3.66
CA ILE A 129 -0.14 7.88 -5.13
C ILE A 129 -0.14 9.33 -5.58
N ARG A 130 -1.07 10.14 -5.07
CA ARG A 130 -1.13 11.58 -5.34
C ARG A 130 0.17 12.27 -5.03
N TYR A 131 0.80 11.94 -3.92
CA TYR A 131 2.08 12.54 -3.58
C TYR A 131 3.22 12.04 -4.48
N THR A 132 3.30 10.73 -4.73
CA THR A 132 4.44 10.12 -5.41
C THR A 132 4.47 10.44 -6.90
N ILE A 133 3.31 10.47 -7.55
CA ILE A 133 3.22 10.61 -9.01
C ILE A 133 2.34 11.77 -9.47
N ASN A 134 1.88 12.63 -8.55
CA ASN A 134 0.96 13.74 -8.84
C ASN A 134 -0.29 13.30 -9.64
N GLY A 135 -0.83 12.13 -9.30
CA GLY A 135 -1.98 11.52 -9.97
C GLY A 135 -2.96 10.88 -9.00
N PHE A 136 -4.08 10.37 -9.49
CA PHE A 136 -5.06 9.66 -8.67
C PHE A 136 -5.36 8.30 -9.31
N LEU A 137 -5.67 7.29 -8.50
CA LEU A 137 -6.30 6.10 -9.06
C LEU A 137 -7.73 6.45 -9.41
N ASP A 138 -8.02 6.51 -10.71
CA ASP A 138 -9.40 6.54 -11.18
C ASP A 138 -10.06 5.20 -10.87
N LYS A 139 -11.12 5.27 -10.07
CA LYS A 139 -11.94 4.13 -9.65
C LYS A 139 -13.39 4.28 -10.09
N SER A 140 -13.67 5.21 -11.01
CA SER A 140 -15.00 5.43 -11.59
C SER A 140 -15.61 4.17 -12.20
N ALA A 141 -14.77 3.25 -12.67
CA ALA A 141 -15.19 1.96 -13.22
C ALA A 141 -15.51 0.87 -12.17
N THR A 142 -15.27 1.11 -10.87
CA THR A 142 -15.52 0.13 -9.80
C THR A 142 -16.89 0.37 -9.12
N LYS A 143 -17.66 -0.71 -8.86
CA LYS A 143 -19.11 -0.64 -8.56
C LYS A 143 -19.51 -0.34 -7.10
N LYS A 144 -18.72 0.34 -6.25
CA LYS A 144 -19.14 0.67 -4.86
C LYS A 144 -18.64 2.02 -4.33
N ASN A 145 -19.47 2.63 -3.46
CA ASN A 145 -19.32 3.89 -2.70
C ASN A 145 -18.05 4.05 -1.84
N TRP A 146 -17.06 3.17 -1.94
CA TRP A 146 -15.75 3.33 -1.28
C TRP A 146 -14.92 4.46 -1.90
N SER A 147 -15.42 5.08 -2.98
CA SER A 147 -14.90 6.24 -3.67
C SER A 147 -15.30 7.59 -3.07
N ILE A 148 -16.05 7.63 -1.95
CA ILE A 148 -16.49 8.92 -1.35
C ILE A 148 -15.31 9.85 -1.00
N MET A 149 -14.14 9.31 -0.62
CA MET A 149 -12.94 10.15 -0.38
C MET A 149 -12.19 10.58 -1.66
N LEU A 150 -12.76 10.35 -2.85
CA LEU A 150 -12.18 10.70 -4.16
C LEU A 150 -12.99 11.74 -4.93
N ASP A 151 -14.13 12.16 -4.39
CA ASP A 151 -14.83 13.30 -4.94
C ASP A 151 -14.09 14.59 -4.52
N PRO A 152 -13.71 15.48 -5.44
CA PRO A 152 -13.16 16.79 -5.07
C PRO A 152 -14.12 17.60 -4.18
N ASN A 153 -15.42 17.28 -4.14
CA ASN A 153 -16.40 17.88 -3.24
C ASN A 153 -16.39 17.30 -1.80
N TYR A 154 -15.76 16.14 -1.58
CA TYR A 154 -15.72 15.45 -0.27
C TYR A 154 -14.30 15.27 0.30
N SER A 155 -13.27 15.78 -0.38
CA SER A 155 -11.89 15.84 0.13
C SER A 155 -11.56 17.27 0.59
N PRO A 156 -11.85 17.65 1.85
CA PRO A 156 -11.45 18.95 2.35
C PRO A 156 -9.92 19.00 2.43
N LEU A 157 -9.36 20.08 1.90
CA LEU A 157 -7.98 20.52 2.14
C LEU A 157 -7.72 20.70 3.64
#